data_AF-A0A167BGN5-F1
#
_entry.id   AF-A0A167BGN5-F1
#
_cell.length_a   1.000
_cell.length_b   1.000
_cell.length_c   1.000
_cell.angle_alpha   90.00
_cell.angle_beta   90.00
_cell.angle_gamma   90.00
#
_symmetry.space_group_name_H-M   'P 1'
#
loop_
_entity.id
_entity.type
_entity.pdbx_description
1 polymer ?
#
loop_
_entity_poly.entity_id
_entity_poly.type
_entity_poly.pdbx_seq_one_letter_code
_entity_poly.pdbx_strand_id
1 'polypeptide(L)'
;MNLNLSASLNATRLIFKPSICLPHHTVATFNDLPIPLDKGLKKKGFDSDIRAVVLDKDDCFAYPDAKEVYEPYKKHFESLKQAYPGRRLLVVSNTSGATTWDKDLKQAAEVEKGTGVHVLPHSVKKPGCGPEIMNYFRRHPETGVTDPSHIAVVGDRLTTDMMMANMMGGWGFWIKDGVVPMQQKSILGRRGRSVTEGGENGQKQFFQFLRPGAATSLHTEPHFIATKRSTASTATHHITMNFPAGSSGAGAPTPGLGPQDPGVKAVQSAMESCFGKSVMSGVMGFGMGGLFGMFMASMSYDTPFGTPVTNSAGQSISSLPLRQQLKHGFKDMGTRSFSMAKNFGKVGALFSGIECGIEGLRAKNDLANGMAAGCLTGAVLAKNAGPQAMAGGCVAFAAFSAAIDAWMRQPKEE
;
A
#
# COMPACT_ATOMS: atom_id res chain seq x y z
N MET A 1 12.57 11.29 7.22
CA MET A 1 12.03 10.09 6.52
C MET A 1 11.71 10.48 5.09
N ASN A 2 12.38 9.87 4.11
CA ASN A 2 12.18 10.15 2.69
C ASN A 2 11.12 9.18 2.15
N LEU A 3 9.84 9.52 2.30
CA LEU A 3 8.71 8.65 1.95
C LEU A 3 8.67 8.44 0.43
N ASN A 4 8.51 7.20 -0.03
CA ASN A 4 8.28 6.92 -1.44
C ASN A 4 6.82 7.25 -1.80
N LEU A 5 6.57 8.54 -2.06
CA LEU A 5 5.24 9.05 -2.38
C LEU A 5 4.65 8.34 -3.60
N SER A 6 5.48 8.01 -4.59
CA SER A 6 5.08 7.24 -5.78
C SER A 6 4.52 5.87 -5.39
N ALA A 7 5.19 5.12 -4.52
CA ALA A 7 4.69 3.84 -4.04
C ALA A 7 3.43 3.99 -3.18
N SER A 8 3.37 4.98 -2.29
CA SER A 8 2.19 5.23 -1.45
C SER A 8 0.95 5.59 -2.26
N LEU A 9 1.08 6.46 -3.26
CA LEU A 9 -0.02 6.84 -4.14
C LEU A 9 -0.46 5.66 -5.02
N ASN A 10 0.50 4.92 -5.60
CA ASN A 10 0.18 3.80 -6.47
C ASN A 10 -0.37 2.59 -5.71
N ALA A 11 0.03 2.38 -4.45
CA ALA A 11 -0.51 1.28 -3.62
C ALA A 11 -2.03 1.33 -3.46
N THR A 12 -2.65 2.52 -3.54
CA THR A 12 -4.12 2.65 -3.53
C THR A 12 -4.78 1.94 -4.73
N ARG A 13 -4.10 1.84 -5.87
CA ARG A 13 -4.59 1.11 -7.06
C ARG A 13 -4.75 -0.38 -6.80
N LEU A 14 -4.03 -0.96 -5.83
CA LEU A 14 -4.15 -2.37 -5.46
C LEU A 14 -5.52 -2.70 -4.86
N ILE A 15 -6.24 -1.71 -4.35
CA ILE A 15 -7.62 -1.88 -3.87
C ILE A 15 -8.56 -2.23 -5.03
N PHE A 16 -8.34 -1.63 -6.21
CA PHE A 16 -9.21 -1.79 -7.37
C PHE A 16 -8.70 -2.80 -8.40
N LYS A 17 -7.37 -2.99 -8.49
CA LYS A 17 -6.73 -3.91 -9.43
C LYS A 17 -5.55 -4.62 -8.77
N PRO A 18 -5.79 -5.59 -7.88
CA PRO A 18 -4.72 -6.30 -7.17
C PRO A 18 -3.82 -7.10 -8.13
N SER A 19 -4.31 -7.47 -9.31
CA SER A 19 -3.52 -8.19 -10.32
C SER A 19 -2.28 -7.41 -10.79
N ILE A 20 -2.25 -6.09 -10.62
CA ILE A 20 -1.13 -5.26 -11.06
C ILE A 20 0.15 -5.50 -10.25
N CYS A 21 0.11 -6.16 -9.09
CA CYS A 21 1.32 -6.55 -8.36
C CYS A 21 1.73 -8.01 -8.60
N LEU A 22 0.97 -8.77 -9.39
CA LEU A 22 1.27 -10.17 -9.64
C LEU A 22 2.46 -10.31 -10.59
N PRO A 23 3.45 -11.14 -10.26
CA PRO A 23 4.55 -11.44 -11.18
C PRO A 23 4.12 -12.39 -12.30
N HIS A 24 4.79 -12.28 -13.43
CA HIS A 24 4.65 -13.23 -14.54
C HIS A 24 5.55 -14.45 -14.32
N HIS A 25 6.72 -14.24 -13.73
CA HIS A 25 7.66 -15.29 -13.36
C HIS A 25 8.17 -15.07 -11.93
N THR A 26 8.32 -16.16 -11.17
CA THR A 26 8.76 -16.11 -9.77
C THR A 26 9.92 -17.07 -9.60
N VAL A 27 10.97 -16.60 -8.97
CA VAL A 27 12.16 -17.38 -8.64
C VAL A 27 12.52 -17.19 -7.16
N ALA A 28 13.19 -18.16 -6.55
CA ALA A 28 13.60 -18.05 -5.15
C ALA A 28 14.67 -16.98 -4.99
N THR A 29 15.78 -17.11 -5.72
CA THR A 29 16.93 -16.21 -5.67
C THR A 29 17.30 -15.67 -7.05
N PHE A 30 18.20 -14.69 -7.09
CA PHE A 30 18.74 -14.15 -8.35
C PHE A 30 19.41 -15.23 -9.22
N ASN A 31 20.05 -16.23 -8.60
CA ASN A 31 20.73 -17.32 -9.30
C ASN A 31 19.77 -18.27 -10.05
N ASP A 32 18.49 -18.23 -9.70
CA ASP A 32 17.46 -19.08 -10.29
C ASP A 32 16.79 -18.42 -11.50
N LEU A 33 17.22 -17.21 -11.90
CA LEU A 33 16.68 -16.55 -13.08
C LEU A 33 16.99 -17.38 -14.34
N PRO A 34 15.98 -17.64 -15.19
CA PRO A 34 16.23 -18.31 -16.45
C PRO A 34 16.94 -17.33 -17.38
N ILE A 35 18.18 -17.59 -17.78
CA ILE A 35 18.89 -16.74 -18.74
C ILE A 35 18.96 -17.45 -20.11
N PRO A 36 18.52 -16.81 -21.21
CA PRO A 36 17.77 -15.55 -21.30
C PRO A 36 16.37 -15.65 -20.67
N LEU A 37 15.85 -14.53 -20.15
CA LEU A 37 14.60 -14.44 -19.36
C LEU A 37 13.38 -14.92 -20.15
N ASP A 38 13.43 -14.73 -21.46
CA ASP A 38 12.41 -15.13 -22.42
C ASP A 38 12.08 -16.64 -22.34
N LYS A 39 13.10 -17.48 -22.04
CA LYS A 39 12.91 -18.92 -21.86
C LYS A 39 11.96 -19.25 -20.70
N GLY A 40 12.00 -18.45 -19.64
CA GLY A 40 11.16 -18.65 -18.45
C GLY A 40 9.68 -18.38 -18.71
N LEU A 41 9.39 -17.39 -19.55
CA LEU A 41 8.02 -17.02 -19.94
C LEU A 41 7.45 -17.95 -21.00
N LYS A 42 8.23 -18.29 -22.02
CA LYS A 42 7.83 -19.26 -23.05
C LYS A 42 7.47 -20.63 -22.49
N LYS A 43 8.22 -21.11 -21.48
CA LYS A 43 7.89 -22.35 -20.75
C LYS A 43 6.55 -22.31 -20.04
N LYS A 44 6.06 -21.12 -19.68
CA LYS A 44 4.74 -20.91 -19.07
C LYS A 44 3.63 -20.64 -20.11
N GLY A 45 3.95 -20.69 -21.40
CA GLY A 45 2.99 -20.48 -22.49
C GLY A 45 2.79 -19.01 -22.90
N PHE A 46 3.66 -18.10 -22.45
CA PHE A 46 3.63 -16.72 -22.91
C PHE A 46 4.39 -16.58 -24.23
N ASP A 47 3.82 -15.80 -25.16
CA ASP A 47 4.53 -15.34 -26.34
C ASP A 47 5.29 -14.05 -25.98
N SER A 48 6.56 -14.22 -25.59
CA SER A 48 7.42 -13.12 -25.15
C SER A 48 8.58 -12.88 -26.13
N ASP A 49 9.00 -11.62 -26.21
CA ASP A 49 10.18 -11.16 -26.93
C ASP A 49 10.97 -10.18 -26.05
N ILE A 50 11.71 -10.70 -25.06
CA ILE A 50 12.49 -9.85 -24.16
C ILE A 50 13.79 -9.40 -24.81
N ARG A 51 13.91 -8.10 -25.07
CA ARG A 51 15.08 -7.44 -25.67
C ARG A 51 15.95 -6.70 -24.64
N ALA A 52 15.36 -6.26 -23.53
CA ALA A 52 16.06 -5.56 -22.46
C ALA A 52 15.57 -5.95 -21.07
N VAL A 53 16.44 -5.78 -20.08
CA VAL A 53 16.18 -6.09 -18.67
C VAL A 53 16.40 -4.85 -17.82
N VAL A 54 15.40 -4.53 -17.01
CA VAL A 54 15.46 -3.54 -15.94
C VAL A 54 15.63 -4.26 -14.61
N LEU A 55 16.71 -3.94 -13.90
CA LEU A 55 17.14 -4.66 -12.71
C LEU A 55 17.02 -3.76 -11.48
N ASP A 56 16.26 -4.18 -10.47
CA ASP A 56 16.38 -3.59 -9.14
C ASP A 56 17.74 -3.93 -8.52
N LYS A 57 18.26 -3.03 -7.67
CA LYS A 57 19.54 -3.22 -6.97
C LYS A 57 19.35 -3.84 -5.60
N ASP A 58 18.68 -3.10 -4.72
CA ASP A 58 18.66 -3.39 -3.30
C ASP A 58 17.81 -4.64 -3.05
N ASP A 59 18.39 -5.65 -2.38
CA ASP A 59 17.74 -6.92 -2.04
C ASP A 59 17.35 -7.81 -3.25
N CYS A 60 17.68 -7.37 -4.47
CA CYS A 60 17.54 -8.13 -5.71
C CYS A 60 18.86 -8.84 -6.07
N PHE A 61 19.92 -8.09 -6.42
CA PHE A 61 21.24 -8.66 -6.71
C PHE A 61 22.35 -8.19 -5.75
N ALA A 62 22.07 -7.19 -4.91
CA ALA A 62 23.01 -6.63 -3.96
C ALA A 62 22.35 -6.44 -2.58
N TYR A 63 23.15 -6.46 -1.51
CA TYR A 63 22.66 -6.04 -0.20
C TYR A 63 22.22 -4.56 -0.24
N PRO A 64 21.27 -4.14 0.62
CA PRO A 64 20.95 -2.73 0.80
C PRO A 64 22.22 -1.91 1.04
N ASP A 65 22.31 -0.75 0.39
CA ASP A 65 23.45 0.17 0.42
C ASP A 65 24.75 -0.34 -0.22
N ALA A 66 24.90 -1.64 -0.49
CA ALA A 66 26.06 -2.16 -1.23
C ALA A 66 26.07 -1.66 -2.68
N LYS A 67 27.29 -1.48 -3.21
CA LYS A 67 27.54 -0.98 -4.58
C LYS A 67 28.03 -2.07 -5.53
N GLU A 68 28.29 -3.25 -4.98
CA GLU A 68 28.77 -4.43 -5.70
C GLU A 68 27.70 -5.53 -5.71
N VAL A 69 27.82 -6.43 -6.68
CA VAL A 69 26.97 -7.62 -6.77
C VAL A 69 27.27 -8.53 -5.59
N TYR A 70 26.23 -9.09 -4.97
CA TYR A 70 26.39 -10.08 -3.90
C TYR A 70 27.24 -11.26 -4.39
N GLU A 71 28.28 -11.63 -3.63
CA GLU A 71 29.33 -12.56 -4.07
C GLU A 71 28.78 -13.85 -4.73
N PRO A 72 27.79 -14.55 -4.14
CA PRO A 72 27.22 -15.76 -4.74
C PRO A 72 26.48 -15.55 -6.06
N TYR A 73 26.13 -14.30 -6.40
CA TYR A 73 25.38 -13.96 -7.62
C TYR A 73 26.29 -13.46 -8.75
N LYS A 74 27.57 -13.17 -8.49
CA LYS A 74 28.51 -12.62 -9.50
C LYS A 74 28.55 -13.45 -10.80
N LYS A 75 28.65 -14.78 -10.70
CA LYS A 75 28.69 -15.66 -11.88
C LYS A 75 27.41 -15.57 -12.72
N HIS A 76 26.26 -15.55 -12.05
CA HIS A 76 24.97 -15.46 -12.73
C HIS A 76 24.71 -14.06 -13.30
N PHE A 77 25.15 -13.02 -12.60
CA PHE A 77 25.10 -11.63 -13.06
C PHE A 77 25.93 -11.41 -14.33
N GLU A 78 27.13 -12.00 -14.42
CA GLU A 78 27.93 -11.96 -15.65
C GLU A 78 27.25 -12.71 -16.81
N SER A 79 26.58 -13.83 -16.51
CA SER A 79 25.77 -14.54 -17.52
C SER A 79 24.62 -13.66 -18.03
N LEU A 80 24.00 -12.86 -17.15
CA LEU A 80 22.95 -11.92 -17.50
C LEU A 80 23.48 -10.78 -18.38
N LYS A 81 24.65 -10.22 -18.02
CA LYS A 81 25.34 -9.20 -18.83
C LYS A 81 25.69 -9.71 -20.23
N GLN A 82 26.14 -10.95 -20.35
CA GLN A 82 26.42 -11.57 -21.65
C GLN A 82 25.16 -11.75 -22.50
N ALA A 83 24.04 -12.12 -21.88
CA ALA A 83 22.75 -12.28 -22.57
C ALA A 83 22.13 -10.93 -22.98
N TYR A 84 22.34 -9.87 -22.20
CA TYR A 84 21.81 -8.52 -22.43
C TYR A 84 22.95 -7.48 -22.43
N PRO A 85 23.81 -7.47 -23.45
CA PRO A 85 25.01 -6.64 -23.47
C PRO A 85 24.70 -5.16 -23.67
N GLY A 86 25.64 -4.32 -23.21
CA GLY A 86 25.60 -2.87 -23.40
C GLY A 86 24.38 -2.22 -22.73
N ARG A 87 23.61 -1.45 -23.51
CA ARG A 87 22.48 -0.66 -23.02
C ARG A 87 21.20 -1.48 -22.79
N ARG A 88 21.23 -2.79 -23.05
CA ARG A 88 20.09 -3.72 -22.85
C ARG A 88 19.88 -4.16 -21.41
N LEU A 89 20.88 -4.01 -20.55
CA LEU A 89 20.76 -4.22 -19.11
C LEU A 89 20.83 -2.86 -18.39
N LEU A 90 19.81 -2.54 -17.61
CA LEU A 90 19.65 -1.24 -16.97
C LEU A 90 19.32 -1.41 -15.49
N VAL A 91 20.05 -0.74 -14.60
CA VAL A 91 19.73 -0.73 -13.17
C VAL A 91 18.78 0.42 -12.85
N VAL A 92 17.71 0.13 -12.11
CA VAL A 92 16.74 1.13 -11.61
C VAL A 92 16.46 0.88 -10.13
N SER A 93 16.94 1.78 -9.26
CA SER A 93 16.85 1.65 -7.80
C SER A 93 16.18 2.87 -7.16
N ASN A 94 15.42 2.65 -6.09
CA ASN A 94 14.85 3.75 -5.29
C ASN A 94 15.90 4.50 -4.42
N THR A 95 17.15 4.05 -4.43
CA THR A 95 18.28 4.69 -3.74
C THR A 95 19.28 5.26 -4.74
N SER A 96 19.89 4.41 -5.58
CA SER A 96 20.91 4.82 -6.56
C SER A 96 20.27 5.30 -7.86
N GLY A 97 20.59 6.52 -8.29
CA GLY A 97 19.99 7.15 -9.48
C GLY A 97 18.66 7.88 -9.23
N ALA A 98 17.98 7.60 -8.11
CA ALA A 98 16.77 8.35 -7.73
C ALA A 98 17.17 9.75 -7.23
N THR A 99 16.93 10.82 -7.99
CA THR A 99 17.43 12.19 -7.67
C THR A 99 16.88 12.76 -6.36
N THR A 100 15.75 12.24 -5.88
CA THR A 100 15.19 12.56 -4.55
C THR A 100 15.97 11.93 -3.38
N TRP A 101 16.90 11.01 -3.66
CA TRP A 101 17.76 10.33 -2.69
C TRP A 101 19.26 10.53 -3.01
N ASP A 102 19.65 10.27 -4.25
CA ASP A 102 21.01 10.39 -4.78
C ASP A 102 21.14 11.68 -5.60
N LYS A 103 21.11 12.82 -4.90
CA LYS A 103 21.06 14.16 -5.51
C LYS A 103 22.22 14.45 -6.47
N ASP A 104 23.41 13.96 -6.11
CA ASP A 104 24.65 14.16 -6.88
C ASP A 104 24.96 12.98 -7.83
N LEU A 105 24.07 11.97 -7.90
CA LEU A 105 24.27 10.73 -8.67
C LEU A 105 25.56 9.95 -8.31
N LYS A 106 26.09 10.14 -7.09
CA LYS A 106 27.32 9.49 -6.63
C LYS A 106 27.10 7.99 -6.44
N GLN A 107 25.95 7.59 -5.89
CA GLN A 107 25.67 6.17 -5.69
C GLN A 107 25.43 5.47 -7.03
N ALA A 108 24.77 6.14 -7.97
CA ALA A 108 24.66 5.66 -9.34
C ALA A 108 26.05 5.39 -9.93
N ALA A 109 26.96 6.37 -9.90
CA ALA A 109 28.31 6.23 -10.46
C ALA A 109 29.12 5.09 -9.78
N GLU A 110 29.00 4.92 -8.47
CA GLU A 110 29.65 3.81 -7.74
C GLU A 110 29.11 2.44 -8.15
N VAL A 111 27.79 2.31 -8.30
CA VAL A 111 27.15 1.06 -8.75
C VAL A 111 27.53 0.76 -10.19
N GLU A 112 27.57 1.77 -11.07
CA GLU A 112 28.04 1.61 -12.45
C GLU A 112 29.48 1.11 -12.49
N LYS A 113 30.36 1.67 -11.66
CA LYS A 113 31.75 1.24 -11.55
C LYS A 113 31.88 -0.20 -11.02
N GLY A 114 31.07 -0.57 -10.02
CA GLY A 114 31.11 -1.89 -9.39
C GLY A 114 30.48 -3.01 -10.22
N THR A 115 29.51 -2.69 -11.09
CA THR A 115 28.75 -3.69 -11.85
C THR A 115 29.07 -3.68 -13.36
N GLY A 116 29.55 -2.56 -13.88
CA GLY A 116 29.68 -2.30 -15.32
C GLY A 116 28.33 -2.14 -16.03
N VAL A 117 27.25 -1.88 -15.30
CA VAL A 117 25.89 -1.72 -15.83
C VAL A 117 25.40 -0.31 -15.55
N HIS A 118 24.81 0.34 -16.56
CA HIS A 118 24.30 1.70 -16.43
C HIS A 118 23.16 1.78 -15.40
N VAL A 119 23.16 2.83 -14.57
CA VAL A 119 22.12 3.12 -13.59
C VAL A 119 21.30 4.30 -14.08
N LEU A 120 19.99 4.12 -14.22
CA LEU A 120 19.10 5.17 -14.71
C LEU A 120 18.97 6.32 -13.69
N PRO A 121 19.36 7.56 -14.04
CA PRO A 121 18.97 8.73 -13.27
C PRO A 121 17.48 8.99 -13.48
N HIS A 122 16.71 9.09 -12.41
CA HIS A 122 15.27 9.26 -12.48
C HIS A 122 14.73 10.12 -11.31
N SER A 123 13.72 10.91 -11.62
CA SER A 123 13.09 11.86 -10.69
C SER A 123 11.98 11.21 -9.88
N VAL A 124 11.25 10.27 -10.48
CA VAL A 124 10.11 9.59 -9.84
C VAL A 124 10.52 8.20 -9.40
N LYS A 125 10.47 7.90 -8.10
CA LYS A 125 10.76 6.54 -7.60
C LYS A 125 9.80 5.49 -8.14
N LYS A 126 10.25 4.23 -8.18
CA LYS A 126 9.41 3.06 -8.48
C LYS A 126 8.20 3.01 -7.54
N PRO A 127 6.99 2.68 -8.02
CA PRO A 127 6.68 2.14 -9.35
C PRO A 127 6.49 3.17 -10.49
N GLY A 128 6.80 4.45 -10.26
CA GLY A 128 6.41 5.54 -11.17
C GLY A 128 7.38 5.89 -12.30
N CYS A 129 8.63 5.42 -12.29
CA CYS A 129 9.65 5.76 -13.32
C CYS A 129 9.49 5.05 -14.68
N GLY A 130 8.37 4.35 -14.94
CA GLY A 130 8.14 3.68 -16.23
C GLY A 130 8.35 4.57 -17.47
N PRO A 131 7.87 5.83 -17.49
CA PRO A 131 8.12 6.76 -18.59
C PRO A 131 9.60 7.10 -18.79
N GLU A 132 10.37 7.23 -17.71
CA GLU A 132 11.81 7.53 -17.74
C GLU A 132 12.60 6.34 -18.29
N ILE A 133 12.21 5.12 -17.94
CA ILE A 133 12.75 3.86 -18.50
C ILE A 133 12.50 3.81 -20.02
N MET A 134 11.26 4.06 -20.47
CA MET A 134 10.95 4.04 -21.90
C MET A 134 11.69 5.15 -22.66
N ASN A 135 11.83 6.34 -22.06
CA ASN A 135 12.60 7.42 -22.67
C ASN A 135 14.10 7.09 -22.77
N TYR A 136 14.65 6.34 -21.82
CA TYR A 136 16.01 5.83 -21.92
C TYR A 136 16.16 4.90 -23.14
N PHE A 137 15.30 3.90 -23.29
CA PHE A 137 15.40 2.94 -24.40
C PHE A 137 15.15 3.58 -25.77
N ARG A 138 14.24 4.56 -25.87
CA ARG A 138 14.05 5.34 -27.12
C ARG A 138 15.29 6.09 -27.57
N ARG A 139 16.14 6.53 -26.63
CA ARG A 139 17.43 7.18 -26.92
C ARG A 139 18.54 6.20 -27.29
N HIS A 140 18.30 4.89 -27.14
CA HIS A 140 19.25 3.82 -27.40
C HIS A 140 18.62 2.79 -28.37
N PRO A 141 18.36 3.17 -29.64
CA PRO A 141 17.68 2.31 -30.62
C PRO A 141 18.42 1.01 -30.91
N GLU A 142 19.74 0.92 -30.66
CA GLU A 142 20.54 -0.30 -30.76
C GLU A 142 20.09 -1.43 -29.82
N THR A 143 19.32 -1.07 -28.77
CA THR A 143 18.69 -2.04 -27.88
C THR A 143 17.54 -2.81 -28.55
N GLY A 144 16.95 -2.25 -29.60
CA GLY A 144 15.79 -2.81 -30.30
C GLY A 144 14.48 -2.67 -29.52
N VAL A 145 14.44 -1.98 -28.38
CA VAL A 145 13.22 -1.82 -27.57
C VAL A 145 12.35 -0.72 -28.17
N THR A 146 11.19 -1.10 -28.72
CA THR A 146 10.21 -0.16 -29.29
C THR A 146 8.94 -0.05 -28.44
N ASP A 147 8.67 -1.06 -27.63
CA ASP A 147 7.44 -1.23 -26.84
C ASP A 147 7.78 -1.82 -25.45
N PRO A 148 7.05 -1.47 -24.38
CA PRO A 148 7.30 -2.00 -23.03
C PRO A 148 7.24 -3.53 -22.92
N SER A 149 6.49 -4.21 -23.79
CA SER A 149 6.44 -5.68 -23.84
C SER A 149 7.80 -6.33 -24.15
N HIS A 150 8.77 -5.57 -24.66
CA HIS A 150 10.14 -6.04 -24.85
C HIS A 150 11.01 -5.96 -23.60
N ILE A 151 10.49 -5.43 -22.50
CA ILE A 151 11.23 -5.18 -21.26
C ILE A 151 10.80 -6.18 -20.19
N ALA A 152 11.79 -6.81 -19.56
CA ALA A 152 11.59 -7.55 -18.32
C ALA A 152 12.12 -6.74 -17.13
N VAL A 153 11.29 -6.56 -16.11
CA VAL A 153 11.64 -5.95 -14.83
C VAL A 153 11.88 -7.06 -13.81
N VAL A 154 13.06 -7.07 -13.20
CA VAL A 154 13.46 -8.03 -12.16
C VAL A 154 13.62 -7.30 -10.83
N GLY A 155 12.95 -7.76 -9.78
CA GLY A 155 13.07 -7.18 -8.45
C GLY A 155 12.48 -8.04 -7.34
N ASP A 156 12.67 -7.62 -6.10
CA ASP A 156 12.26 -8.35 -4.88
C ASP A 156 10.91 -7.88 -4.33
N ARG A 157 10.37 -6.75 -4.80
CA ARG A 157 9.14 -6.14 -4.25
C ARG A 157 7.97 -6.18 -5.21
N LEU A 158 6.84 -6.68 -4.71
CA LEU A 158 5.58 -6.72 -5.44
C LEU A 158 4.99 -5.32 -5.69
N THR A 159 5.07 -4.42 -4.71
CA THR A 159 4.42 -3.09 -4.76
C THR A 159 5.24 -2.00 -5.44
N THR A 160 6.47 -2.30 -5.84
CA THR A 160 7.31 -1.40 -6.64
C THR A 160 7.64 -2.02 -7.98
N ASP A 161 8.33 -3.15 -8.01
CA ASP A 161 8.94 -3.67 -9.24
C ASP A 161 7.91 -4.39 -10.11
N MET A 162 7.15 -5.32 -9.52
CA MET A 162 6.09 -6.02 -10.27
C MET A 162 4.97 -5.04 -10.65
N MET A 163 4.63 -4.14 -9.73
CA MET A 163 3.68 -3.07 -10.01
C MET A 163 4.13 -2.17 -11.18
N MET A 164 5.40 -1.75 -11.18
CA MET A 164 5.96 -0.97 -12.28
C MET A 164 5.94 -1.73 -13.60
N ALA A 165 6.35 -3.00 -13.60
CA ALA A 165 6.35 -3.86 -14.79
C ALA A 165 4.95 -3.95 -15.42
N ASN A 166 3.95 -4.25 -14.60
CA ASN A 166 2.57 -4.36 -15.04
C ASN A 166 1.97 -3.01 -15.45
N MET A 167 2.35 -1.91 -14.78
CA MET A 167 1.90 -0.55 -15.14
C MET A 167 2.45 -0.08 -16.48
N MET A 168 3.70 -0.45 -16.83
CA MET A 168 4.27 -0.11 -18.12
C MET A 168 3.81 -1.05 -19.25
N GLY A 169 3.29 -2.24 -18.94
CA GLY A 169 2.95 -3.27 -19.92
C GLY A 169 4.13 -4.20 -20.27
N GLY A 170 5.13 -4.29 -19.40
CA GLY A 170 6.27 -5.20 -19.52
C GLY A 170 6.12 -6.46 -18.66
N TRP A 171 7.18 -7.27 -18.62
CA TRP A 171 7.19 -8.55 -17.91
C TRP A 171 7.79 -8.42 -16.50
N GLY A 172 7.15 -9.03 -15.51
CA GLY A 172 7.58 -8.98 -14.10
C GLY A 172 8.21 -10.30 -13.64
N PHE A 173 9.47 -10.24 -13.20
CA PHE A 173 10.23 -11.34 -12.60
C PHE A 173 10.47 -11.06 -11.12
N TRP A 174 9.78 -11.78 -10.25
CA TRP A 174 9.88 -11.59 -8.81
C TRP A 174 10.89 -12.54 -8.17
N ILE A 175 11.83 -11.97 -7.43
CA ILE A 175 12.75 -12.70 -6.56
C ILE A 175 12.14 -12.76 -5.16
N LYS A 176 11.75 -13.96 -4.73
CA LYS A 176 10.98 -14.15 -3.49
C LYS A 176 11.83 -13.95 -2.23
N ASP A 177 13.03 -14.50 -2.20
CA ASP A 177 13.84 -14.55 -0.98
C ASP A 177 14.79 -13.36 -0.87
N GLY A 178 15.31 -12.90 -2.01
CA GLY A 178 16.26 -11.78 -2.09
C GLY A 178 17.62 -12.11 -1.45
N VAL A 179 18.42 -11.08 -1.20
CA VAL A 179 19.75 -11.21 -0.59
C VAL A 179 19.65 -11.15 0.95
N VAL A 180 18.64 -10.47 1.48
CA VAL A 180 18.41 -10.33 2.92
C VAL A 180 17.39 -11.37 3.38
N PRO A 181 17.65 -12.17 4.42
CA PRO A 181 16.66 -13.09 4.97
C PRO A 181 15.40 -12.36 5.47
N MET A 182 14.21 -12.90 5.22
CA MET A 182 12.94 -12.26 5.60
C MET A 182 12.86 -11.87 7.09
N GLN A 183 13.52 -12.60 8.01
CA GLN A 183 13.52 -12.25 9.44
C GLN A 183 14.12 -10.86 9.70
N GLN A 184 15.04 -10.39 8.84
CA GLN A 184 15.70 -9.09 8.97
C GLN A 184 14.95 -7.95 8.26
N LYS A 185 13.97 -8.28 7.40
CA LYS A 185 13.13 -7.30 6.68
C LYS A 185 11.96 -6.77 7.54
N SER A 186 11.59 -7.48 8.61
CA SER A 186 10.55 -7.04 9.56
C SER A 186 11.03 -5.84 10.37
N ILE A 187 10.14 -4.85 10.59
CA ILE A 187 10.36 -3.66 11.45
C ILE A 187 10.91 -4.05 12.84
N LEU A 188 10.61 -5.25 13.33
CA LEU A 188 11.10 -5.77 14.60
C LEU A 188 12.59 -6.17 14.57
N GLY A 189 13.10 -6.64 13.42
CA GLY A 189 14.52 -6.96 13.23
C GLY A 189 15.42 -5.73 13.11
N ARG A 190 14.84 -4.57 12.78
CA ARG A 190 15.58 -3.28 12.74
C ARG A 190 15.90 -2.72 14.12
N ARG A 191 15.22 -3.20 15.17
CA ARG A 191 15.41 -2.74 16.57
C ARG A 191 16.47 -3.52 17.34
N GLY A 192 16.96 -4.63 16.79
CA GLY A 192 17.99 -5.50 17.41
C GLY A 192 19.44 -5.18 17.02
N ARG A 193 19.69 -4.15 16.20
CA ARG A 193 21.03 -3.81 15.68
C ARG A 193 21.68 -2.59 16.34
N SER A 194 21.30 -2.28 17.57
CA SER A 194 21.96 -1.27 18.39
C SER A 194 22.42 -1.82 19.74
N VAL A 195 22.87 -3.07 19.80
CA VAL A 195 23.69 -3.59 20.90
C VAL A 195 24.52 -4.72 20.31
N THR A 196 25.77 -4.43 19.95
CA THR A 196 26.99 -5.10 20.44
C THR A 196 28.17 -4.71 19.56
N GLU A 197 29.27 -4.38 20.25
CA GLU A 197 30.65 -4.22 19.79
C GLU A 197 31.11 -2.81 19.36
N GLY A 198 31.81 -2.15 20.28
CA GLY A 198 32.90 -1.24 19.94
C GLY A 198 33.06 -0.01 20.83
N GLY A 199 33.81 -0.13 21.95
CA GLY A 199 34.65 0.95 22.45
C GLY A 199 34.18 1.68 23.72
N GLU A 200 34.83 1.36 24.83
CA GLU A 200 34.91 2.16 26.05
C GLU A 200 35.33 3.62 25.77
N ASN A 201 34.94 4.52 26.68
CA ASN A 201 35.33 5.93 26.80
C ASN A 201 34.56 6.96 25.96
N GLY A 202 33.41 7.40 26.49
CA GLY A 202 32.75 8.63 26.00
C GLY A 202 31.57 9.13 26.85
N GLN A 203 31.33 8.56 28.04
CA GLN A 203 30.12 8.82 28.82
C GLN A 203 30.36 9.84 29.93
N LYS A 204 30.87 11.04 29.60
CA LYS A 204 30.86 12.22 30.48
C LYS A 204 30.90 13.52 29.66
N GLN A 205 29.79 13.89 29.04
CA GLN A 205 29.40 15.29 28.81
C GLN A 205 27.99 15.29 28.19
N PHE A 206 27.19 16.30 28.51
CA PHE A 206 25.81 16.51 28.05
C PHE A 206 24.65 15.87 28.84
N PHE A 207 24.79 15.76 30.17
CA PHE A 207 23.65 15.84 31.09
C PHE A 207 23.90 16.94 32.12
N GLN A 208 23.83 18.19 31.68
CA GLN A 208 23.61 19.33 32.55
C GLN A 208 23.10 20.46 31.67
N PHE A 209 21.78 20.71 31.66
CA PHE A 209 21.17 22.03 31.67
C PHE A 209 19.64 21.86 31.70
N LEU A 210 19.13 21.91 32.93
CA LEU A 210 17.90 22.56 33.39
C LEU A 210 16.52 22.03 32.93
N ARG A 211 15.86 21.41 33.92
CA ARG A 211 14.40 21.40 34.14
C ARG A 211 14.03 22.67 34.98
N PRO A 212 12.77 22.88 35.38
CA PRO A 212 11.68 23.62 34.71
C PRO A 212 11.23 24.90 35.47
N GLY A 213 10.35 25.71 34.85
CA GLY A 213 9.38 26.54 35.59
C GLY A 213 9.18 27.97 35.06
N ALA A 214 7.95 28.27 34.64
CA ALA A 214 7.15 29.40 35.13
C ALA A 214 5.88 29.54 34.26
N ALA A 215 4.73 29.51 34.92
CA ALA A 215 3.43 29.80 34.38
C ALA A 215 3.27 31.31 34.08
N THR A 216 2.41 31.67 33.13
CA THR A 216 1.48 32.80 33.29
C THR A 216 0.35 32.70 32.27
N SER A 217 -0.85 32.98 32.77
CA SER A 217 -2.15 32.96 32.11
C SER A 217 -2.36 34.12 31.15
N LEU A 218 -3.18 33.95 30.11
CA LEU A 218 -4.10 35.00 29.68
C LEU A 218 -5.36 34.43 29.02
N HIS A 219 -6.48 34.79 29.63
CA HIS A 219 -7.86 34.64 29.19
C HIS A 219 -8.15 35.46 27.93
N THR A 220 -8.93 34.93 26.98
CA THR A 220 -10.17 35.59 26.50
C THR A 220 -10.99 34.64 25.62
N GLU A 221 -12.31 34.65 25.85
CA GLU A 221 -13.37 33.86 25.22
C GLU A 221 -14.18 34.74 24.21
N PRO A 222 -15.20 34.22 23.51
CA PRO A 222 -15.38 34.38 22.06
C PRO A 222 -16.46 35.39 21.63
N HIS A 223 -16.53 35.67 20.33
CA HIS A 223 -17.68 36.33 19.71
C HIS A 223 -18.34 35.49 18.63
N PHE A 224 -19.53 35.02 18.97
CA PHE A 224 -20.59 34.48 18.11
C PHE A 224 -21.26 35.63 17.34
N ILE A 225 -21.47 35.50 16.04
CA ILE A 225 -22.46 36.31 15.31
C ILE A 225 -23.34 35.38 14.48
N ALA A 226 -24.60 35.31 14.87
CA ALA A 226 -25.69 34.67 14.14
C ALA A 226 -26.30 35.68 13.14
N THR A 227 -26.68 35.21 11.96
CA THR A 227 -27.59 35.95 11.07
C THR A 227 -28.61 35.00 10.46
N LYS A 228 -29.89 35.43 10.52
CA LYS A 228 -31.12 34.75 10.11
C LYS A 228 -31.45 34.96 8.61
N ARG A 229 -32.44 34.18 8.14
CA ARG A 229 -33.22 34.21 6.87
C ARG A 229 -32.55 33.53 5.66
N SER A 230 -33.27 32.88 4.74
CA SER A 230 -34.65 32.39 4.62
C SER A 230 -34.65 31.33 3.51
N THR A 231 -35.51 30.33 3.65
CA THR A 231 -36.13 29.44 2.64
C THR A 231 -35.77 29.62 1.16
N ALA A 232 -35.20 28.58 0.54
CA ALA A 232 -35.47 28.19 -0.85
C ALA A 232 -35.16 26.70 -1.05
N SER A 233 -36.15 25.98 -1.59
CA SER A 233 -36.13 24.59 -2.01
C SER A 233 -35.11 24.36 -3.14
N THR A 234 -34.21 23.38 -3.02
CA THR A 234 -33.59 22.73 -4.19
C THR A 234 -33.05 21.33 -3.87
N ALA A 235 -33.57 20.35 -4.60
CA ALA A 235 -33.14 18.96 -4.85
C ALA A 235 -32.08 18.32 -3.92
N THR A 236 -32.54 17.35 -3.14
CA THR A 236 -31.77 16.44 -2.29
C THR A 236 -30.86 15.52 -3.13
N HIS A 237 -29.55 15.77 -3.14
CA HIS A 237 -28.55 14.75 -3.48
C HIS A 237 -27.98 14.20 -2.18
N HIS A 238 -28.41 12.99 -1.80
CA HIS A 238 -27.81 12.22 -0.72
C HIS A 238 -26.35 11.90 -1.08
N ILE A 239 -25.37 12.51 -0.40
CA ILE A 239 -23.97 12.09 -0.46
C ILE A 239 -23.77 11.02 0.61
N THR A 240 -24.22 9.81 0.30
CA THR A 240 -23.71 8.62 0.97
C THR A 240 -22.30 8.41 0.46
N MET A 241 -21.31 8.22 1.34
CA MET A 241 -19.97 7.73 0.97
C MET A 241 -20.10 6.38 0.26
N ASN A 242 -20.29 6.44 -1.05
CA ASN A 242 -20.16 5.30 -1.93
C ASN A 242 -18.66 5.08 -2.06
N PHE A 243 -18.09 4.34 -1.10
CA PHE A 243 -16.78 3.72 -1.29
C PHE A 243 -16.79 3.11 -2.69
N PRO A 244 -15.74 3.27 -3.52
CA PRO A 244 -15.81 2.81 -4.89
C PRO A 244 -15.90 1.29 -4.84
N ALA A 245 -17.13 0.78 -4.95
CA ALA A 245 -17.38 -0.62 -5.14
C ALA A 245 -16.77 -0.95 -6.50
N GLY A 246 -15.68 -1.73 -6.48
CA GLY A 246 -15.38 -2.56 -7.63
C GLY A 246 -16.66 -3.29 -8.00
N SER A 247 -17.07 -3.13 -9.25
CA SER A 247 -18.22 -3.75 -9.87
C SER A 247 -18.42 -5.20 -9.39
N SER A 248 -19.34 -5.40 -8.45
CA SER A 248 -19.84 -6.73 -8.13
C SER A 248 -21.25 -6.62 -7.57
N GLY A 249 -22.19 -7.08 -8.39
CA GLY A 249 -23.57 -7.39 -7.99
C GLY A 249 -24.46 -6.18 -7.76
N ALA A 250 -25.01 -5.63 -8.83
CA ALA A 250 -26.38 -5.14 -8.77
C ALA A 250 -27.22 -6.23 -8.09
N GLY A 251 -27.81 -5.92 -6.94
CA GLY A 251 -28.86 -6.76 -6.37
C GLY A 251 -29.87 -7.04 -7.48
N ALA A 252 -30.10 -8.31 -7.76
CA ALA A 252 -31.07 -8.73 -8.77
C ALA A 252 -32.38 -7.96 -8.54
N PRO A 253 -32.99 -7.38 -9.58
CA PRO A 253 -34.28 -6.76 -9.42
C PRO A 253 -35.26 -7.84 -8.99
N THR A 254 -35.82 -7.70 -7.79
CA THR A 254 -36.94 -8.51 -7.35
C THR A 254 -38.07 -8.31 -8.36
N PRO A 255 -38.55 -9.35 -9.07
CA PRO A 255 -39.59 -9.17 -10.07
C PRO A 255 -40.91 -8.83 -9.37
N GLY A 256 -41.44 -7.64 -9.63
CA GLY A 256 -42.90 -7.43 -9.57
C GLY A 256 -43.50 -6.60 -8.44
N LEU A 257 -42.81 -5.61 -7.84
CA LEU A 257 -43.50 -4.60 -7.02
C LEU A 257 -43.14 -3.18 -7.50
N GLY A 258 -44.16 -2.38 -7.80
CA GLY A 258 -44.00 -1.02 -8.31
C GLY A 258 -43.49 -0.03 -7.24
N PRO A 259 -42.80 1.06 -7.62
CA PRO A 259 -42.22 2.04 -6.69
C PRO A 259 -43.23 2.87 -5.85
N GLN A 260 -44.52 2.51 -5.85
CA GLN A 260 -45.59 3.29 -5.22
C GLN A 260 -46.36 2.56 -4.10
N ASP A 261 -45.97 1.35 -3.72
CA ASP A 261 -46.60 0.67 -2.59
C ASP A 261 -46.21 1.34 -1.24
N PRO A 262 -47.18 1.64 -0.34
CA PRO A 262 -46.92 2.26 0.96
C PRO A 262 -45.89 1.48 1.80
N GLY A 263 -45.85 0.15 1.65
CA GLY A 263 -44.87 -0.71 2.31
C GLY A 263 -43.44 -0.52 1.81
N VAL A 264 -43.23 -0.29 0.51
CA VAL A 264 -41.89 -0.06 -0.06
C VAL A 264 -41.36 1.31 0.36
N LYS A 265 -42.21 2.34 0.36
CA LYS A 265 -41.84 3.68 0.84
C LYS A 265 -41.52 3.70 2.34
N ALA A 266 -42.24 2.92 3.15
CA ALA A 266 -41.94 2.78 4.58
C ALA A 266 -40.62 2.06 4.85
N VAL A 267 -40.28 1.05 4.04
CA VAL A 267 -38.97 0.37 4.12
C VAL A 267 -37.85 1.28 3.62
N GLN A 268 -38.08 2.05 2.56
CA GLN A 268 -37.10 2.97 1.99
C GLN A 268 -36.82 4.16 2.93
N SER A 269 -37.83 4.74 3.57
CA SER A 269 -37.64 5.77 4.58
C SER A 269 -36.95 5.25 5.85
N ALA A 270 -37.20 3.99 6.24
CA ALA A 270 -36.47 3.33 7.32
C ALA A 270 -34.99 3.10 6.95
N MET A 271 -34.69 2.74 5.69
CA MET A 271 -33.31 2.59 5.20
C MET A 271 -32.57 3.93 5.04
N GLU A 272 -33.29 5.03 4.80
CA GLU A 272 -32.73 6.38 4.72
C GLU A 272 -32.49 7.04 6.10
N SER A 273 -33.05 6.47 7.17
CA SER A 273 -32.80 6.92 8.53
C SER A 273 -31.31 6.81 8.91
N CYS A 274 -30.83 7.64 9.84
CA CYS A 274 -29.44 7.56 10.31
C CYS A 274 -29.09 6.19 10.89
N PHE A 275 -30.08 5.53 11.50
CA PHE A 275 -29.95 4.15 11.96
C PHE A 275 -29.80 3.18 10.77
N GLY A 276 -30.66 3.29 9.77
CA GLY A 276 -30.59 2.51 8.53
C GLY A 276 -29.26 2.66 7.81
N LYS A 277 -28.79 3.90 7.62
CA LYS A 277 -27.48 4.21 7.02
C LYS A 277 -26.32 3.62 7.81
N SER A 278 -26.33 3.74 9.15
CA SER A 278 -25.29 3.17 10.02
C SER A 278 -25.24 1.65 9.96
N VAL A 279 -26.41 0.99 9.93
CA VAL A 279 -26.48 -0.47 9.84
C VAL A 279 -25.97 -0.92 8.47
N MET A 280 -26.41 -0.28 7.39
CA MET A 280 -26.00 -0.61 6.03
C MET A 280 -24.49 -0.39 5.81
N SER A 281 -23.95 0.74 6.28
CA SER A 281 -22.51 1.01 6.20
C SER A 281 -21.70 0.05 7.07
N GLY A 282 -22.23 -0.34 8.23
CA GLY A 282 -21.64 -1.34 9.11
C GLY A 282 -21.58 -2.72 8.47
N VAL A 283 -22.66 -3.16 7.81
CA VAL A 283 -22.71 -4.44 7.08
C VAL A 283 -21.75 -4.42 5.88
N MET A 284 -21.75 -3.33 5.11
CA MET A 284 -20.85 -3.17 3.97
C MET A 284 -19.37 -3.16 4.41
N GLY A 285 -19.06 -2.41 5.47
CA GLY A 285 -17.73 -2.39 6.09
C GLY A 285 -17.32 -3.75 6.63
N PHE A 286 -18.24 -4.49 7.24
CA PHE A 286 -17.99 -5.84 7.72
C PHE A 286 -17.67 -6.81 6.57
N GLY A 287 -18.45 -6.77 5.49
CA GLY A 287 -18.20 -7.60 4.30
C GLY A 287 -16.85 -7.30 3.66
N MET A 288 -16.56 -6.01 3.42
CA MET A 288 -15.29 -5.58 2.84
C MET A 288 -14.09 -5.92 3.75
N GLY A 289 -14.23 -5.72 5.06
CA GLY A 289 -13.20 -6.08 6.04
C GLY A 289 -12.97 -7.59 6.15
N GLY A 290 -14.02 -8.40 5.96
CA GLY A 290 -13.93 -9.85 5.91
C GLY A 290 -13.15 -10.34 4.68
N LEU A 291 -13.48 -9.81 3.50
CA LEU A 291 -12.76 -10.11 2.25
C LEU A 291 -11.30 -9.66 2.31
N PHE A 292 -11.07 -8.41 2.74
CA PHE A 292 -9.71 -7.89 2.91
C PHE A 292 -8.91 -8.68 3.94
N GLY A 293 -9.53 -9.05 5.07
CA GLY A 293 -8.90 -9.85 6.11
C GLY A 293 -8.60 -11.29 5.68
N MET A 294 -9.46 -11.89 4.85
CA MET A 294 -9.23 -13.21 4.27
C MET A 294 -8.09 -13.18 3.24
N PHE A 295 -8.06 -12.13 2.40
CA PHE A 295 -6.97 -11.91 1.45
C PHE A 295 -5.63 -11.70 2.16
N MET A 296 -5.58 -10.80 3.15
CA MET A 296 -4.37 -10.54 3.95
C MET A 296 -3.89 -11.78 4.70
N ALA A 297 -4.82 -12.57 5.23
CA ALA A 297 -4.47 -13.84 5.86
C ALA A 297 -3.94 -14.86 4.83
N SER A 298 -4.53 -14.96 3.64
CA SER A 298 -4.04 -15.86 2.58
C SER A 298 -2.59 -15.55 2.17
N MET A 299 -2.24 -14.27 2.02
CA MET A 299 -0.87 -13.86 1.71
C MET A 299 0.14 -14.21 2.81
N SER A 300 -0.31 -14.29 4.07
CA SER A 300 0.55 -14.73 5.18
C SER A 300 0.79 -16.26 5.20
N TYR A 301 -0.04 -17.04 4.51
CA TYR A 301 0.08 -18.50 4.40
C TYR A 301 0.85 -18.98 3.15
N ASP A 302 1.15 -18.10 2.17
CA ASP A 302 1.96 -18.40 0.98
C ASP A 302 3.49 -18.51 1.25
N THR A 303 3.87 -18.68 2.51
CA THR A 303 5.27 -18.94 2.93
C THR A 303 5.55 -20.45 2.90
N PRO A 304 6.65 -20.90 2.27
CA PRO A 304 6.85 -22.31 1.93
C PRO A 304 6.97 -23.22 3.17
N PHE A 305 6.54 -24.47 3.01
CA PHE A 305 6.64 -25.56 4.01
C PHE A 305 8.05 -25.59 4.64
N GLY A 306 8.17 -25.09 5.86
CA GLY A 306 9.44 -25.03 6.60
C GLY A 306 9.58 -23.78 7.48
N THR A 307 8.89 -22.68 7.16
CA THR A 307 8.83 -21.52 8.04
C THR A 307 7.74 -21.66 9.11
N PRO A 308 8.01 -21.29 10.38
CA PRO A 308 7.02 -21.39 11.43
C PRO A 308 5.84 -20.46 11.18
N VAL A 309 4.72 -21.04 10.75
CA VAL A 309 3.42 -20.38 10.74
C VAL A 309 3.10 -19.96 12.17
N THR A 310 3.12 -18.66 12.42
CA THR A 310 2.80 -18.10 13.74
C THR A 310 1.33 -17.74 13.79
N ASN A 311 0.62 -18.31 14.77
CA ASN A 311 -0.77 -17.94 15.05
C ASN A 311 -0.86 -16.49 15.56
N SER A 312 -2.07 -15.98 15.78
CA SER A 312 -2.33 -14.66 16.38
C SER A 312 -1.70 -14.45 17.78
N ALA A 313 -1.09 -15.49 18.37
CA ALA A 313 -0.36 -15.48 19.65
C ALA A 313 1.16 -15.72 19.51
N GLY A 314 1.70 -15.77 18.28
CA GLY A 314 3.14 -15.90 18.03
C GLY A 314 3.73 -17.31 18.15
N GLN A 315 2.91 -18.38 18.19
CA GLN A 315 3.38 -19.76 18.33
C GLN A 315 3.54 -20.47 16.97
N SER A 316 4.65 -21.19 16.80
CA SER A 316 5.02 -21.94 15.60
C SER A 316 4.23 -23.23 15.44
N ILE A 317 3.31 -23.28 14.47
CA ILE A 317 2.48 -24.47 14.16
C ILE A 317 3.23 -25.44 13.22
N SER A 318 4.51 -25.72 13.47
CA SER A 318 5.36 -26.53 12.56
C SER A 318 5.38 -28.03 12.88
N SER A 319 4.76 -28.48 13.97
CA SER A 319 4.94 -29.85 14.48
C SER A 319 3.68 -30.74 14.50
N LEU A 320 2.56 -30.31 13.90
CA LEU A 320 1.30 -31.07 13.91
C LEU A 320 1.04 -31.79 12.57
N PRO A 321 0.29 -32.90 12.53
CA PRO A 321 -0.08 -33.57 11.27
C PRO A 321 -0.81 -32.63 10.31
N LEU A 322 -0.62 -32.82 8.99
CA LEU A 322 -1.05 -31.90 7.92
C LEU A 322 -2.53 -31.49 8.00
N ARG A 323 -3.41 -32.41 8.42
CA ARG A 323 -4.85 -32.16 8.63
C ARG A 323 -5.13 -31.19 9.78
N GLN A 324 -4.30 -31.22 10.82
CA GLN A 324 -4.44 -30.38 12.01
C GLN A 324 -3.80 -29.01 11.83
N GLN A 325 -2.73 -28.92 11.02
CA GLN A 325 -2.20 -27.64 10.53
C GLN A 325 -3.21 -26.90 9.66
N LEU A 326 -3.86 -27.60 8.71
CA LEU A 326 -4.92 -27.01 7.89
C LEU A 326 -6.11 -26.57 8.74
N LYS A 327 -6.58 -27.41 9.67
CA LYS A 327 -7.69 -27.06 10.57
C LYS A 327 -7.37 -25.84 11.45
N HIS A 328 -6.14 -25.72 11.97
CA HIS A 328 -5.71 -24.54 12.71
C HIS A 328 -5.51 -23.31 11.81
N GLY A 329 -5.00 -23.49 10.60
CA GLY A 329 -4.85 -22.42 9.60
C GLY A 329 -6.18 -21.82 9.18
N PHE A 330 -7.17 -22.65 8.85
CA PHE A 330 -8.54 -22.17 8.56
C PHE A 330 -9.17 -21.46 9.77
N LYS A 331 -8.93 -21.95 10.99
CA LYS A 331 -9.45 -21.32 12.21
C LYS A 331 -8.78 -19.95 12.49
N ASP A 332 -7.47 -19.83 12.32
CA ASP A 332 -6.73 -18.57 12.52
C ASP A 332 -7.03 -17.57 11.40
N MET A 333 -7.10 -18.04 10.14
CA MET A 333 -7.55 -17.24 8.98
C MET A 333 -8.96 -16.67 9.21
N GLY A 334 -9.90 -17.50 9.65
CA GLY A 334 -11.25 -17.08 9.99
C GLY A 334 -11.28 -16.09 11.15
N THR A 335 -10.46 -16.32 12.19
CA THR A 335 -10.40 -15.42 13.36
C THR A 335 -9.86 -14.05 12.99
N ARG A 336 -8.80 -13.99 12.16
CA ARG A 336 -8.21 -12.73 11.67
C ARG A 336 -9.16 -11.98 10.73
N SER A 337 -9.76 -12.69 9.77
CA SER A 337 -10.77 -12.14 8.86
C SER A 337 -11.96 -11.57 9.64
N PHE A 338 -12.47 -12.30 10.63
CA PHE A 338 -13.58 -11.85 11.47
C PHE A 338 -13.23 -10.66 12.35
N SER A 339 -12.01 -10.61 12.90
CA SER A 339 -11.53 -9.45 13.66
C SER A 339 -11.46 -8.19 12.78
N MET A 340 -10.94 -8.32 11.56
CA MET A 340 -10.91 -7.21 10.59
C MET A 340 -12.32 -6.79 10.17
N ALA A 341 -13.20 -7.73 9.84
CA ALA A 341 -14.60 -7.47 9.53
C ALA A 341 -15.28 -6.68 10.65
N LYS A 342 -15.09 -7.06 11.92
CA LYS A 342 -15.62 -6.33 13.07
C LYS A 342 -15.09 -4.89 13.15
N ASN A 343 -13.80 -4.68 12.93
CA ASN A 343 -13.20 -3.35 13.02
C ASN A 343 -13.69 -2.44 11.90
N PHE A 344 -13.73 -2.93 10.65
CA PHE A 344 -14.24 -2.16 9.52
C PHE A 344 -15.75 -1.93 9.62
N GLY A 345 -16.52 -2.90 10.11
CA GLY A 345 -17.94 -2.70 10.39
C GLY A 345 -18.19 -1.65 11.47
N LYS A 346 -17.39 -1.63 12.55
CA LYS A 346 -17.47 -0.59 13.59
C LYS A 346 -17.14 0.80 13.04
N VAL A 347 -16.07 0.91 12.25
CA VAL A 347 -15.68 2.18 11.61
C VAL A 347 -16.79 2.67 10.68
N GLY A 348 -17.30 1.81 9.80
CA GLY A 348 -18.36 2.16 8.85
C GLY A 348 -19.66 2.60 9.54
N ALA A 349 -20.09 1.86 10.56
CA ALA A 349 -21.29 2.18 11.32
C ALA A 349 -21.16 3.50 12.09
N LEU A 350 -20.03 3.72 12.78
CA LEU A 350 -19.80 4.95 13.54
C LEU A 350 -19.68 6.16 12.61
N PHE A 351 -18.91 6.05 11.52
CA PHE A 351 -18.72 7.14 10.59
C PHE A 351 -20.05 7.60 9.98
N SER A 352 -20.84 6.67 9.42
CA SER A 352 -22.11 7.01 8.78
C SER A 352 -23.16 7.50 9.78
N GLY A 353 -23.18 6.95 11.00
CA GLY A 353 -24.11 7.40 12.05
C GLY A 353 -23.79 8.79 12.56
N ILE A 354 -22.51 9.09 12.78
CA ILE A 354 -22.07 10.41 13.23
C ILE A 354 -22.26 11.44 12.12
N GLU A 355 -21.92 11.11 10.88
CA GLU A 355 -22.15 11.98 9.72
C GLU A 355 -23.64 12.31 9.58
N CYS A 356 -24.52 11.31 9.54
CA CYS A 356 -25.96 11.53 9.43
C CYS A 356 -26.51 12.31 10.64
N GLY A 357 -25.99 12.07 11.85
CA GLY A 357 -26.35 12.85 13.04
C GLY A 357 -25.93 14.32 12.93
N ILE A 358 -24.74 14.60 12.42
CA ILE A 358 -24.24 15.97 12.18
C ILE A 358 -25.06 16.66 11.08
N GLU A 359 -25.35 15.96 9.99
CA GLU A 359 -26.20 16.47 8.91
C GLU A 359 -27.62 16.80 9.42
N GLY A 360 -28.20 15.93 10.25
CA GLY A 360 -29.50 16.15 10.88
C GLY A 360 -29.52 17.35 11.82
N LEU A 361 -28.42 17.64 12.52
CA LEU A 361 -28.30 18.79 13.43
C LEU A 361 -27.95 20.11 12.72
N ARG A 362 -27.20 20.06 11.61
CA ARG A 362 -26.73 21.26 10.87
C ARG A 362 -27.58 21.61 9.64
N ALA A 363 -28.41 20.68 9.15
CA ALA A 363 -29.23 20.81 7.95
C ALA A 363 -28.45 21.30 6.70
N LYS A 364 -27.16 20.99 6.63
CA LYS A 364 -26.25 21.28 5.52
C LYS A 364 -25.45 20.02 5.22
N ASN A 365 -25.06 19.83 3.96
CA ASN A 365 -24.11 18.79 3.55
C ASN A 365 -22.86 19.50 2.98
N ASP A 366 -21.84 19.62 3.82
CA ASP A 366 -20.61 20.33 3.54
C ASP A 366 -19.39 19.52 4.00
N LEU A 367 -18.21 19.78 3.41
CA LEU A 367 -16.94 19.12 3.70
C LEU A 367 -16.63 19.07 5.21
N ALA A 368 -17.08 20.08 5.96
CA ALA A 368 -16.91 20.15 7.40
C ALA A 368 -17.62 19.01 8.16
N ASN A 369 -18.72 18.47 7.62
CA ASN A 369 -19.46 17.38 8.25
C ASN A 369 -18.71 16.06 8.12
N GLY A 370 -18.15 15.77 6.94
CA GLY A 370 -17.28 14.61 6.73
C GLY A 370 -16.02 14.67 7.59
N MET A 371 -15.38 15.86 7.69
CA MET A 371 -14.23 16.06 8.57
C MET A 371 -14.57 15.89 10.06
N ALA A 372 -15.68 16.47 10.51
CA ALA A 372 -16.12 16.37 11.90
C ALA A 372 -16.54 14.93 12.25
N ALA A 373 -17.26 14.25 11.36
CA ALA A 373 -17.61 12.84 11.51
C ALA A 373 -16.38 11.94 11.56
N GLY A 374 -15.40 12.21 10.69
CA GLY A 374 -14.10 11.56 10.71
C GLY A 374 -13.38 11.75 12.04
N CYS A 375 -13.22 13.01 12.50
CA CYS A 375 -12.58 13.31 13.77
C CYS A 375 -13.24 12.57 14.95
N LEU A 376 -14.56 12.67 15.07
CA LEU A 376 -15.31 12.04 16.15
C LEU A 376 -15.21 10.51 16.10
N THR A 377 -15.31 9.92 14.91
CA THR A 377 -15.14 8.47 14.73
C THR A 377 -13.75 8.02 15.18
N GLY A 378 -12.69 8.72 14.74
CA GLY A 378 -11.32 8.41 15.11
C GLY A 378 -11.07 8.56 16.62
N ALA A 379 -11.60 9.62 17.24
CA ALA A 379 -11.50 9.82 18.68
C ALA A 379 -12.25 8.74 19.48
N VAL A 380 -13.48 8.38 19.07
CA VAL A 380 -14.30 7.36 19.74
C VAL A 380 -13.66 5.99 19.65
N LEU A 381 -13.06 5.64 18.51
CA LEU A 381 -12.36 4.36 18.33
C LEU A 381 -11.09 4.27 19.19
N ALA A 382 -10.37 5.38 19.35
CA ALA A 382 -9.15 5.45 20.13
C ALA A 382 -9.37 5.76 21.62
N LYS A 383 -10.63 5.87 22.09
CA LYS A 383 -10.96 6.28 23.46
C LYS A 383 -10.28 5.44 24.55
N ASN A 384 -10.13 4.14 24.30
CA ASN A 384 -9.52 3.21 25.27
C ASN A 384 -7.98 3.24 25.25
N ALA A 385 -7.36 3.93 24.28
CA ALA A 385 -5.92 4.04 24.13
C ALA A 385 -5.34 5.35 24.72
N GLY A 386 -6.19 6.18 25.33
CA GLY A 386 -5.81 7.40 26.04
C GLY A 386 -5.94 8.69 25.21
N PRO A 387 -5.84 9.88 25.84
CA PRO A 387 -6.16 11.17 25.21
C PRO A 387 -5.29 11.51 24.00
N GLN A 388 -4.00 11.16 24.03
CA GLN A 388 -3.09 11.38 22.89
C GLN A 388 -3.48 10.52 21.68
N ALA A 389 -3.93 9.27 21.92
CA ALA A 389 -4.42 8.40 20.86
C ALA A 389 -5.76 8.90 20.30
N MET A 390 -6.63 9.47 21.15
CA MET A 390 -7.87 10.12 20.71
C MET A 390 -7.60 11.32 19.81
N ALA A 391 -6.67 12.19 20.19
CA ALA A 391 -6.26 13.34 19.39
C ALA A 391 -5.64 12.90 18.05
N GLY A 392 -4.73 11.93 18.10
CA GLY A 392 -4.12 11.35 16.89
C GLY A 392 -5.15 10.69 15.97
N GLY A 393 -6.09 9.94 16.55
CA GLY A 393 -7.19 9.30 15.82
C GLY A 393 -8.12 10.32 15.17
N CYS A 394 -8.49 11.39 15.88
CA CYS A 394 -9.29 12.48 15.31
C CYS A 394 -8.60 13.13 14.12
N VAL A 395 -7.34 13.55 14.27
CA VAL A 395 -6.60 14.24 13.19
C VAL A 395 -6.46 13.32 11.97
N ALA A 396 -6.11 12.05 12.18
CA ALA A 396 -5.93 11.09 11.09
C ALA A 396 -7.24 10.86 10.31
N PHE A 397 -8.34 10.60 11.01
CA PHE A 397 -9.63 10.34 10.35
C PHE A 397 -10.24 11.60 9.74
N ALA A 398 -10.05 12.78 10.34
CA ALA A 398 -10.48 14.04 9.74
C ALA A 398 -9.74 14.34 8.44
N ALA A 399 -8.41 14.18 8.43
CA ALA A 399 -7.59 14.38 7.24
C ALA A 399 -7.93 13.38 6.13
N PHE A 400 -8.13 12.11 6.49
CA PHE A 400 -8.56 11.09 5.54
C PHE A 400 -9.94 11.42 4.94
N SER A 401 -10.89 11.82 5.77
CA SER A 401 -12.24 12.19 5.31
C SER A 401 -12.21 13.41 4.39
N ALA A 402 -11.40 14.42 4.73
CA ALA A 402 -11.19 15.60 3.88
C ALA A 402 -10.61 15.23 2.51
N ALA A 403 -9.64 14.32 2.47
CA ALA A 403 -8.99 13.89 1.23
C ALA A 403 -9.96 13.12 0.33
N ILE A 404 -10.77 12.22 0.89
CA ILE A 404 -11.79 11.46 0.15
C ILE A 404 -12.87 12.39 -0.40
N ASP A 405 -13.40 13.28 0.43
CA ASP A 405 -14.42 14.25 0.02
C ASP A 405 -13.90 15.23 -1.03
N ALA A 406 -12.64 15.67 -0.92
CA ALA A 406 -12.01 16.52 -1.92
C ALA A 406 -11.86 15.77 -3.25
N TRP A 407 -11.47 14.49 -3.21
CA TRP A 407 -11.36 13.64 -4.39
C TRP A 407 -12.71 13.39 -5.07
N MET A 408 -13.77 13.09 -4.30
CA MET A 408 -15.11 12.85 -4.86
C MET A 408 -15.77 14.12 -5.44
N ARG A 409 -15.38 15.31 -4.98
CA ARG A 409 -15.88 16.59 -5.47
C ARG A 409 -15.08 17.18 -6.65
N GLN A 410 -14.01 16.51 -7.11
CA GLN A 410 -13.30 16.95 -8.32
C GLN A 410 -14.21 16.77 -9.54
N PRO A 411 -14.33 17.78 -10.42
CA PRO A 411 -15.04 17.61 -11.68
C PRO A 411 -14.36 16.48 -12.47
N LYS A 412 -15.16 15.55 -13.00
CA LYS A 412 -14.65 14.55 -13.94
C LYS A 412 -14.38 15.31 -15.24
N GLU A 413 -13.11 15.43 -15.62
CA GLU A 413 -12.75 15.97 -16.94
C GLU A 413 -13.36 15.03 -18.00
N GLU A 414 -14.21 15.59 -18.86
CA GLU A 414 -14.81 14.91 -20.02
C GLU A 414 -13.81 14.75 -21.16
#